data_AF-I3TNE1-F1
#
_entry.id   AF-I3TNE1-F1
#
_cell.length_a   1.000
_cell.length_b   1.000
_cell.length_c   1.000
_cell.angle_alpha   90.00
_cell.angle_beta   90.00
_cell.angle_gamma   90.00
#
_symmetry.space_group_name_H-M   'P 1'
#
loop_
_entity.id
_entity.type
_entity.pdbx_description
1 polymer ?
#
loop_
_entity_poly.entity_id
_entity_poly.type
_entity_poly.pdbx_seq_one_letter_code
_entity_poly.pdbx_strand_id
1 'polypeptide(L)'
;MPTFERSLWIMPAVYLFHIVEEYGAGFPAWMTLHMQADMNDVGFLRNNALFMTILVLLCLWATCSRTRLSALLLLAWGSGQLFWNFIFHLVTTVIADSYSPGLVTAALLYQPVSLAVAGLAIRDHRLNLPDTLLAFTIGAGLMLFVIWTGLWHFTLPVG
;
A
#
# COMPACT_ATOMS: atom_id res chain seq x y z
N MET A 1 5.71 -6.38 24.47
CA MET A 1 5.13 -6.06 23.15
C MET A 1 6.24 -5.69 22.19
N PRO A 2 6.15 -5.99 20.89
CA PRO A 2 7.18 -5.61 19.92
C PRO A 2 7.27 -4.07 19.78
N THR A 3 8.46 -3.55 19.45
CA THR A 3 8.68 -2.12 19.18
C THR A 3 8.27 -1.77 17.75
N PHE A 4 8.14 -0.47 17.45
CA PHE A 4 7.90 0.05 16.11
C PHE A 4 8.88 -0.57 15.09
N GLU A 5 10.19 -0.46 15.30
CA GLU A 5 11.21 -0.92 14.34
C GLU A 5 11.18 -2.43 14.13
N ARG A 6 10.96 -3.21 15.19
CA ARG A 6 10.87 -4.67 15.09
C ARG A 6 9.63 -5.14 14.34
N SER A 7 8.61 -4.28 14.24
CA SER A 7 7.34 -4.61 13.60
C SER A 7 7.30 -4.22 12.13
N LEU A 8 8.21 -3.36 11.63
CA LEU A 8 8.13 -2.80 10.27
C LEU A 8 8.14 -3.86 9.16
N TRP A 9 8.87 -4.96 9.38
CA TRP A 9 9.00 -6.04 8.40
C TRP A 9 7.71 -6.82 8.16
N ILE A 10 6.67 -6.64 9.00
CA ILE A 10 5.35 -7.20 8.72
C ILE A 10 4.70 -6.53 7.50
N MET A 11 5.02 -5.26 7.21
CA MET A 11 4.44 -4.51 6.10
C MET A 11 4.80 -5.11 4.73
N PRO A 12 6.09 -5.35 4.37
CA PRO A 12 6.41 -6.02 3.12
C PRO A 12 5.93 -7.47 3.09
N ALA A 13 5.85 -8.16 4.24
CA ALA A 13 5.33 -9.51 4.29
C ALA A 13 3.84 -9.57 3.91
N VAL A 14 3.00 -8.70 4.48
CA VAL A 14 1.57 -8.64 4.09
C VAL A 14 1.40 -8.10 2.67
N TYR A 15 2.25 -7.17 2.23
CA TYR A 15 2.27 -6.68 0.85
C TYR A 15 2.50 -7.80 -0.15
N LEU A 16 3.40 -8.74 0.16
CA LEU A 16 3.62 -9.92 -0.67
C LEU A 16 2.39 -10.83 -0.75
N PHE A 17 1.72 -11.11 0.38
CA PHE A 17 0.50 -11.93 0.38
C PHE A 17 -0.61 -11.34 -0.47
N HIS A 18 -0.74 -10.01 -0.45
CA HIS A 18 -1.72 -9.30 -1.25
C HIS A 18 -1.40 -9.37 -2.75
N ILE A 19 -0.15 -9.19 -3.16
CA ILE A 19 0.26 -9.38 -4.57
C ILE A 19 -0.08 -10.79 -5.05
N VAL A 20 0.16 -11.81 -4.20
CA VAL A 20 -0.17 -13.21 -4.53
C VAL A 20 -1.67 -13.39 -4.72
N GLU A 21 -2.50 -12.79 -3.85
CA GLU A 21 -3.95 -12.82 -3.99
C GLU A 21 -4.41 -12.10 -5.27
N GLU A 22 -4.00 -10.85 -5.45
CA GLU A 22 -4.34 -10.03 -6.62
C GLU A 22 -3.99 -10.74 -7.92
N TYR A 23 -2.74 -11.24 -8.03
CA TYR A 23 -2.30 -11.93 -9.23
C TYR A 23 -3.04 -13.26 -9.44
N GLY A 24 -3.16 -14.07 -8.37
CA GLY A 24 -3.81 -15.39 -8.44
C GLY A 24 -5.30 -15.33 -8.75
N ALA A 25 -5.99 -14.26 -8.32
CA ALA A 25 -7.42 -14.04 -8.58
C ALA A 25 -7.68 -13.10 -9.78
N GLY A 26 -6.65 -12.70 -10.53
CA GLY A 26 -6.80 -12.00 -11.80
C GLY A 26 -7.10 -10.50 -11.70
N PHE A 27 -6.54 -9.81 -10.70
CA PHE A 27 -6.69 -8.36 -10.51
C PHE A 27 -6.41 -7.53 -11.77
N PRO A 28 -5.34 -7.77 -12.56
CA PRO A 28 -5.07 -6.99 -13.78
C PRO A 28 -6.24 -7.04 -14.77
N ALA A 29 -6.73 -8.25 -15.06
CA ALA A 29 -7.88 -8.44 -15.94
C ALA A 29 -9.17 -7.84 -15.37
N TRP A 30 -9.38 -7.97 -14.05
CA TRP A 30 -10.51 -7.38 -13.35
C TRP A 30 -10.53 -5.86 -13.46
N MET A 31 -9.37 -5.21 -13.31
CA MET A 31 -9.20 -3.76 -13.45
C MET A 31 -9.49 -3.28 -14.87
N THR A 32 -9.03 -4.00 -15.89
CA THR A 32 -9.36 -3.67 -17.28
C THR A 32 -10.85 -3.81 -17.55
N LEU A 33 -11.49 -4.86 -17.04
CA LEU A 33 -12.90 -5.13 -17.27
C LEU A 33 -13.84 -4.12 -16.56
N HIS A 34 -13.59 -3.83 -15.29
CA HIS A 34 -14.52 -3.04 -14.47
C HIS A 34 -14.13 -1.56 -14.31
N MET A 35 -12.83 -1.24 -14.41
CA MET A 35 -12.31 0.11 -14.17
C MET A 35 -11.74 0.76 -15.43
N GLN A 36 -11.83 0.08 -16.58
CA GLN A 36 -11.29 0.54 -17.87
C GLN A 36 -9.80 0.89 -17.81
N ALA A 37 -9.06 0.24 -16.90
CA ALA A 37 -7.64 0.44 -16.73
C ALA A 37 -6.84 -0.25 -17.84
N ASP A 38 -5.79 0.39 -18.34
CA ASP A 38 -4.81 -0.27 -19.19
C ASP A 38 -3.77 -1.01 -18.33
N MET A 39 -4.17 -2.16 -17.77
CA MET A 39 -3.36 -2.95 -16.87
C MET A 39 -3.16 -4.37 -17.41
N ASN A 40 -1.92 -4.69 -17.77
CA ASN A 40 -1.50 -6.05 -18.09
C ASN A 40 -0.63 -6.65 -16.96
N ASP A 41 -0.45 -7.96 -16.99
CA ASP A 41 0.30 -8.70 -15.96
C ASP A 41 1.74 -8.20 -15.77
N VAL A 42 2.42 -7.86 -16.88
CA VAL A 42 3.81 -7.37 -16.83
C VAL A 42 3.87 -6.01 -16.14
N GLY A 43 2.96 -5.10 -16.47
CA GLY A 43 2.83 -3.79 -15.85
C GLY A 43 2.49 -3.90 -14.36
N PHE A 44 1.53 -4.77 -14.02
CA PHE A 44 1.15 -5.07 -12.64
C PHE A 44 2.35 -5.56 -11.81
N LEU A 45 3.06 -6.58 -12.29
CA LEU A 45 4.22 -7.15 -11.57
C LEU A 45 5.36 -6.14 -11.46
N ARG A 46 5.64 -5.37 -12.52
CA ARG A 46 6.68 -4.32 -12.50
C ARG A 46 6.37 -3.23 -11.48
N ASN A 47 5.13 -2.74 -11.45
CA ASN A 47 4.71 -1.71 -10.51
C ASN A 47 4.79 -2.22 -9.06
N ASN A 48 4.29 -3.42 -8.80
CA ASN A 48 4.37 -4.04 -7.47
C ASN A 48 5.82 -4.33 -7.04
N ALA A 49 6.70 -4.72 -7.95
CA ALA A 49 8.12 -4.90 -7.66
C ALA A 49 8.81 -3.58 -7.27
N LEU A 50 8.50 -2.48 -7.99
CA LEU A 50 8.97 -1.14 -7.63
C LEU A 50 8.44 -0.72 -6.26
N PHE A 51 7.15 -0.91 -6.02
CA PHE A 51 6.52 -0.54 -4.76
C PHE A 51 7.05 -1.34 -3.56
N MET A 52 7.26 -2.64 -3.74
CA MET A 52 7.92 -3.52 -2.77
C MET A 52 9.33 -3.03 -2.47
N THR A 53 10.10 -2.67 -3.51
CA THR A 53 11.47 -2.16 -3.35
C THR A 53 11.49 -0.89 -2.51
N ILE A 54 10.61 0.08 -2.81
CA ILE A 54 10.50 1.32 -2.04
C ILE A 54 10.10 1.01 -0.58
N LEU A 55 9.11 0.14 -0.37
CA LEU A 55 8.66 -0.25 0.97
C LEU A 55 9.77 -0.89 1.80
N VAL A 56 10.53 -1.83 1.20
CA VAL A 56 11.67 -2.50 1.86
C VAL A 56 12.76 -1.50 2.21
N LEU A 57 13.11 -0.59 1.30
CA LEU A 57 14.11 0.46 1.55
C LEU A 57 13.68 1.41 2.67
N LEU A 58 12.41 1.80 2.72
CA LEU A 58 11.86 2.63 3.79
C LEU A 58 11.83 1.88 5.14
N CYS A 59 11.47 0.59 5.15
CA CYS A 59 11.54 -0.24 6.36
C CYS A 59 12.96 -0.34 6.89
N LEU A 60 13.94 -0.59 5.99
CA LEU A 60 15.36 -0.63 6.34
C LEU A 60 15.83 0.71 6.90
N TRP A 61 15.52 1.81 6.21
CA TRP A 61 15.95 3.15 6.64
C TRP A 61 15.33 3.56 7.98
N ALA A 62 14.05 3.28 8.21
CA ALA A 62 13.39 3.55 9.49
C ALA A 62 13.95 2.68 10.62
N THR A 63 14.28 1.41 10.34
CA THR A 63 14.91 0.49 11.30
C THR A 63 16.29 0.99 11.73
N CYS A 64 17.11 1.45 10.77
CA CYS A 64 18.49 1.87 11.00
C CYS A 64 18.60 3.28 11.57
N SER A 65 17.91 4.26 10.97
CA SER A 65 18.08 5.68 11.33
C SER A 65 17.26 6.08 12.55
N ARG A 66 16.09 5.46 12.77
CA ARG A 66 15.15 5.75 13.86
C ARG A 66 14.76 7.23 13.98
N THR A 67 14.88 7.96 12.88
CA THR A 67 14.56 9.39 12.82
C THR A 67 13.06 9.59 12.64
N ARG A 68 12.53 10.71 13.14
CA ARG A 68 11.13 11.11 12.91
C ARG A 68 10.80 11.16 11.41
N LEU A 69 11.70 11.69 10.60
CA LEU A 69 11.53 11.75 9.14
C LEU A 69 11.38 10.36 8.51
N SER A 70 12.25 9.42 8.88
CA SER A 70 12.16 8.05 8.34
C SER A 70 10.84 7.35 8.72
N ALA A 71 10.35 7.58 9.96
CA ALA A 71 9.07 7.05 10.41
C ALA A 71 7.90 7.70 9.66
N LEU A 72 7.93 9.03 9.46
CA LEU A 72 6.92 9.77 8.72
C LEU A 72 6.81 9.27 7.27
N LEU A 73 7.95 9.16 6.57
CA LEU A 73 7.98 8.74 5.17
C LEU A 73 7.58 7.27 5.00
N LEU A 74 8.03 6.39 5.90
CA LEU A 74 7.57 5.01 5.91
C LEU A 74 6.05 4.92 6.13
N LEU A 75 5.51 5.66 7.09
CA LEU A 75 4.08 5.62 7.40
C LEU A 75 3.24 6.27 6.28
N ALA A 76 3.77 7.30 5.61
CA ALA A 76 3.13 7.91 4.46
C ALA A 76 3.02 6.93 3.28
N TRP A 77 4.14 6.30 2.92
CA TRP A 77 4.17 5.27 1.88
C TRP A 77 3.30 4.06 2.25
N GLY A 78 3.48 3.56 3.47
CA GLY A 78 2.79 2.39 3.98
C GLY A 78 1.28 2.55 4.11
N SER A 79 0.81 3.70 4.59
CA SER A 79 -0.64 3.98 4.65
C SER A 79 -1.26 4.06 3.26
N GLY A 80 -0.53 4.57 2.26
CA GLY A 80 -0.96 4.50 0.86
C GLY A 80 -1.11 3.06 0.38
N GLN A 81 -0.05 2.26 0.53
CA GLN A 81 0.01 0.87 0.05
C GLN A 81 -0.91 -0.09 0.80
N LEU A 82 -1.19 0.15 2.08
CA LEU A 82 -1.98 -0.76 2.91
C LEU A 82 -3.37 -0.19 3.20
N PHE A 83 -3.46 0.89 3.96
CA PHE A 83 -4.75 1.41 4.44
C PHE A 83 -5.62 1.95 3.30
N TRP A 84 -5.09 2.85 2.48
CA TRP A 84 -5.84 3.43 1.36
C TRP A 84 -6.07 2.44 0.24
N ASN A 85 -5.18 1.46 0.08
CA ASN A 85 -5.38 0.34 -0.84
C ASN A 85 -6.58 -0.52 -0.40
N PHE A 86 -6.73 -0.82 0.89
CA PHE A 86 -7.94 -1.44 1.41
C PHE A 86 -9.21 -0.64 1.08
N ILE A 87 -9.18 0.68 1.31
CA ILE A 87 -10.32 1.55 0.97
C ILE A 87 -10.61 1.49 -0.54
N PHE A 88 -9.57 1.47 -1.38
CA PHE A 88 -9.71 1.31 -2.82
C PHE A 88 -10.44 0.01 -3.18
N HIS A 89 -9.99 -1.16 -2.71
CA HIS A 89 -10.66 -2.44 -3.03
C HIS A 89 -12.09 -2.49 -2.49
N LEU A 90 -12.33 -1.95 -1.29
CA LEU A 90 -13.67 -1.90 -0.71
C LEU A 90 -14.61 -1.07 -1.59
N VAL A 91 -14.18 0.14 -1.98
CA VAL A 91 -14.96 1.05 -2.81
C VAL A 91 -15.18 0.47 -4.21
N THR A 92 -14.13 -0.05 -4.85
CA THR A 92 -14.25 -0.61 -6.20
C THR A 92 -15.08 -1.89 -6.23
N THR A 93 -15.09 -2.69 -5.15
CA THR A 93 -16.00 -3.83 -5.02
C THR A 93 -17.46 -3.39 -5.04
N VAL A 94 -17.79 -2.31 -4.30
CA VAL A 94 -19.15 -1.75 -4.29
C VAL A 94 -19.52 -1.14 -5.64
N ILE A 95 -18.60 -0.41 -6.29
CA ILE A 95 -18.84 0.22 -7.59
C ILE A 95 -19.02 -0.81 -8.70
N ALA A 96 -18.19 -1.86 -8.71
CA ALA A 96 -18.22 -2.90 -9.72
C ALA A 96 -19.33 -3.95 -9.49
N ASP A 97 -19.99 -3.90 -8.33
CA ASP A 97 -20.90 -4.95 -7.83
C ASP A 97 -20.29 -6.36 -7.98
N SER A 98 -18.98 -6.44 -7.72
CA SER A 98 -18.16 -7.59 -8.04
C SER A 98 -16.95 -7.60 -7.11
N TYR A 99 -16.56 -8.79 -6.67
CA TYR A 99 -15.40 -8.96 -5.82
C TYR A 99 -14.14 -8.36 -6.47
N SER A 100 -13.52 -7.36 -5.84
CA SER A 100 -12.21 -6.87 -6.25
C SER A 100 -11.10 -7.79 -5.69
N PRO A 101 -10.34 -8.49 -6.55
CA PRO A 101 -9.18 -9.27 -6.10
C PRO A 101 -8.22 -8.41 -5.29
N GLY A 102 -7.79 -8.90 -4.12
CA GLY A 102 -7.02 -8.14 -3.14
C GLY A 102 -7.82 -7.72 -1.90
N LEU A 103 -9.17 -7.70 -1.98
CA LEU A 103 -10.01 -7.25 -0.86
C LEU A 103 -9.82 -8.11 0.40
N VAL A 104 -9.66 -9.43 0.28
CA VAL A 104 -9.57 -10.33 1.44
C VAL A 104 -8.29 -10.05 2.24
N THR A 105 -7.13 -10.06 1.60
CA THR A 105 -5.87 -9.73 2.28
C THR A 105 -5.82 -8.27 2.70
N ALA A 106 -6.44 -7.35 1.95
CA ALA A 106 -6.48 -5.96 2.37
C ALA A 106 -7.30 -5.76 3.66
N ALA A 107 -8.45 -6.41 3.76
CA ALA A 107 -9.31 -6.36 4.96
C ALA A 107 -8.69 -7.09 6.15
N LEU A 108 -8.14 -8.28 5.93
CA LEU A 108 -7.64 -9.14 7.02
C LEU A 108 -6.20 -8.80 7.44
N LEU A 109 -5.38 -8.26 6.54
CA LEU A 109 -3.96 -8.01 6.78
C LEU A 109 -3.62 -6.51 6.67
N TYR A 110 -3.89 -5.85 5.55
CA TYR A 110 -3.44 -4.47 5.35
C TYR A 110 -4.01 -3.49 6.37
N GLN A 111 -5.34 -3.48 6.53
CA GLN A 111 -5.98 -2.53 7.44
C GLN A 111 -5.51 -2.75 8.90
N PRO A 112 -5.54 -3.97 9.46
CA PRO A 112 -5.04 -4.21 10.81
C PRO A 112 -3.55 -3.86 10.97
N VAL A 113 -2.70 -4.25 10.02
CA VAL A 113 -1.26 -3.96 10.09
C VAL A 113 -0.97 -2.47 10.01
N SER A 114 -1.62 -1.76 9.09
CA SER A 114 -1.40 -0.31 8.94
C SER A 114 -1.79 0.45 10.20
N LEU A 115 -2.93 0.10 10.81
CA LEU A 115 -3.38 0.71 12.06
C LEU A 115 -2.47 0.33 13.24
N ALA A 116 -2.03 -0.93 13.31
CA ALA A 116 -1.10 -1.38 14.34
C ALA A 116 0.26 -0.66 14.26
N VAL A 117 0.86 -0.55 13.08
CA VAL A 117 2.13 0.16 12.87
C VAL A 117 1.99 1.66 13.19
N ALA A 118 0.89 2.30 12.82
CA ALA A 118 0.59 3.67 13.21
C ALA A 118 0.49 3.83 14.73
N GLY A 119 -0.24 2.93 15.40
CA GLY A 119 -0.34 2.89 16.85
C GLY A 119 1.01 2.71 17.54
N LEU A 120 1.87 1.84 17.00
CA LEU A 120 3.24 1.65 17.48
C LEU A 120 4.10 2.90 17.28
N ALA A 121 3.95 3.62 16.16
CA ALA A 121 4.68 4.86 15.91
C ALA A 121 4.36 5.94 16.95
N ILE A 122 3.09 6.05 17.35
CA ILE A 122 2.63 6.97 18.40
C ILE A 122 3.10 6.49 19.78
N ARG A 123 2.88 5.22 20.09
CA ARG A 123 3.23 4.61 21.40
C ARG A 123 4.73 4.71 21.69
N ASP A 124 5.57 4.46 20.68
CA ASP A 124 7.03 4.48 20.82
C ASP A 124 7.62 5.89 20.54
N HIS A 125 6.78 6.93 20.49
CA HIS A 125 7.15 8.34 20.32
C HIS A 125 7.99 8.62 19.06
N ARG A 126 7.81 7.83 17.99
CA ARG A 126 8.43 8.09 16.69
C ARG A 126 7.70 9.17 15.93
N LEU A 127 6.38 9.23 16.09
CA LEU A 127 5.49 10.23 15.55
C LEU A 127 4.47 10.62 16.62
N ASN A 128 3.94 11.83 16.54
CA ASN A 128 2.74 12.19 17.29
C ASN A 128 1.49 11.95 16.43
N LEU A 129 0.31 12.19 17.00
CA LEU A 129 -0.95 12.04 16.27
C LEU A 129 -1.02 12.97 15.02
N PRO A 130 -0.71 14.27 15.10
CA PRO A 130 -0.64 15.13 13.90
C PRO A 130 0.25 14.59 12.78
N ASP A 131 1.44 14.10 13.10
CA ASP A 131 2.36 13.50 12.13
C ASP A 131 1.76 12.24 11.49
N THR A 132 1.09 11.43 12.29
CA THR A 132 0.43 10.20 11.82
C THR A 132 -0.72 10.53 10.88
N LEU A 133 -1.54 11.53 11.20
CA LEU A 133 -2.62 12.02 10.34
C LEU A 133 -2.08 12.65 9.05
N LEU A 134 -0.96 13.39 9.15
CA LEU A 134 -0.26 13.93 8.00
C LEU A 134 0.25 12.80 7.09
N ALA A 135 0.88 11.77 7.66
CA ALA A 135 1.34 10.61 6.92
C ALA A 135 0.19 9.91 6.18
N PHE A 136 -0.95 9.68 6.84
CA PHE A 136 -2.12 9.09 6.19
C PHE A 136 -2.70 10.01 5.10
N THR A 137 -2.70 11.32 5.30
CA THR A 137 -3.10 12.28 4.25
C THR A 137 -2.19 12.21 3.03
N ILE A 138 -0.87 12.17 3.24
CA ILE A 138 0.11 11.99 2.15
C ILE A 138 -0.11 10.63 1.46
N GLY A 139 -0.33 9.56 2.23
CA GLY A 139 -0.65 8.23 1.71
C GLY A 139 -1.92 8.22 0.85
N ALA A 140 -2.94 8.99 1.22
CA ALA A 140 -4.16 9.15 0.42
C ALA A 140 -3.83 9.79 -0.93
N GLY A 141 -3.03 10.87 -0.91
CA GLY A 141 -2.56 11.54 -2.12
C GLY A 141 -1.72 10.63 -3.03
N LEU A 142 -0.84 9.82 -2.45
CA LEU A 142 -0.05 8.82 -3.19
C LEU A 142 -0.94 7.75 -3.83
N MET A 143 -1.94 7.25 -3.10
CA MET A 143 -2.91 6.28 -3.64
C MET A 143 -3.71 6.90 -4.79
N LEU A 144 -4.24 8.12 -4.61
CA LEU A 144 -4.95 8.83 -5.67
C LEU A 144 -4.05 9.06 -6.89
N PHE A 145 -2.76 9.36 -6.69
CA PHE A 145 -1.80 9.49 -7.78
C PHE A 145 -1.58 8.16 -8.51
N VAL A 146 -1.45 7.04 -7.79
CA VAL A 146 -1.31 5.69 -8.40
C VAL A 146 -2.57 5.31 -9.18
N ILE A 147 -3.75 5.52 -8.62
CA ILE A 147 -5.02 5.33 -9.31
C ILE A 147 -5.06 6.22 -10.55
N TRP A 148 -4.67 7.49 -10.42
CA TRP A 148 -4.73 8.43 -11.53
C TRP A 148 -3.77 8.06 -12.68
N THR A 149 -2.54 7.69 -12.33
CA THR A 149 -1.52 7.27 -13.31
C THR A 149 -1.86 5.92 -13.96
N GLY A 150 -2.34 4.96 -13.18
CA GLY A 150 -2.69 3.62 -13.62
C GLY A 150 -4.00 3.52 -14.40
N LEU A 151 -4.98 4.38 -14.11
CA LEU A 151 -6.25 4.41 -14.85
C LEU A 151 -6.20 5.27 -16.10
N TRP A 152 -5.41 6.36 -16.14
CA TRP A 152 -5.61 7.37 -17.18
C TRP A 152 -4.37 7.77 -18.00
N HIS A 153 -3.12 7.54 -17.57
CA HIS A 153 -2.02 8.32 -18.16
C HIS A 153 -0.64 7.67 -18.43
N PHE A 154 -0.32 6.44 -17.99
CA PHE A 154 1.02 5.88 -18.29
C PHE A 154 1.01 4.43 -18.82
N THR A 155 0.79 4.28 -20.12
CA THR A 155 1.58 3.32 -20.90
C THR A 155 3.01 3.85 -20.93
N LEU A 156 3.92 3.35 -20.07
CA LEU A 156 5.35 3.53 -20.38
C LEU A 156 5.55 2.92 -21.77
N PRO A 157 6.06 3.69 -22.76
CA PRO A 157 6.23 3.17 -24.12
C PRO A 157 7.05 1.89 -24.03
N VAL A 158 6.43 0.81 -24.50
CA VAL A 158 7.10 -0.47 -24.66
C VAL A 158 8.14 -0.22 -25.75
N GLY A 159 9.40 -0.08 -25.34
CA GLY A 159 10.54 -0.19 -26.25
C GLY A 159 10.76 -1.64 -26.63
#